data_AF-A0A401W4A3-F1
#
_entry.id   AF-A0A401W4A3-F1
#
_cell.length_a   1.000
_cell.length_b   1.000
_cell.length_c   1.000
_cell.angle_alpha   90.00
_cell.angle_beta   90.00
_cell.angle_gamma   90.00
#
_symmetry.space_group_name_H-M   'P 1'
#
loop_
_entity.id
_entity.type
_entity.pdbx_description
1 polymer ?
#
loop_
_entity_poly.entity_id
_entity_poly.type
_entity_poly.pdbx_seq_one_letter_code
_entity_poly.pdbx_strand_id
1 'polypeptide(L)' 'MSSAVPNTHFQAAVTLETANGEPVTYYGVGYGPDDESGQQVLDGAERAALAQEPSGTRVTSSRVWRA' A
#
# COMPACT_ATOMS: atom_id res chain seq x y z
N MET A 1 21.05 25.87 0.18
CA MET A 1 19.82 25.87 -0.66
C MET A 1 19.17 24.51 -0.49
N SER A 2 18.15 24.39 0.36
CA SER A 2 17.37 23.15 0.45
C SER A 2 16.33 23.17 -0.66
N SER A 3 16.62 22.50 -1.77
CA SER A 3 15.58 22.18 -2.75
C SER A 3 14.62 21.20 -2.08
N ALA A 4 13.41 21.67 -1.78
CA ALA A 4 12.31 20.77 -1.43
C ALA A 4 12.11 19.84 -2.63
N VAL A 5 12.42 18.56 -2.46
CA VAL A 5 12.08 17.54 -3.45
C VAL A 5 10.55 17.57 -3.58
N PRO A 6 9.99 17.74 -4.78
CA PRO A 6 8.57 17.54 -4.98
C PRO A 6 8.21 16.14 -4.48
N ASN A 7 7.35 16.09 -3.46
CA ASN A 7 6.82 14.85 -2.93
C ASN A 7 5.51 14.57 -3.65
N THR A 8 5.49 13.55 -4.50
CA THR A 8 4.24 13.04 -5.06
C THR A 8 3.54 12.23 -3.97
N HIS A 9 2.26 12.53 -3.75
CA HIS A 9 1.41 11.83 -2.80
C HIS A 9 0.72 10.64 -3.50
N PHE A 10 0.88 9.45 -2.92
CA PHE A 10 0.22 8.24 -3.40
C PHE A 10 -0.64 7.62 -2.30
N GLN A 11 -1.78 7.07 -2.71
CA GLN A 11 -2.64 6.28 -1.87
C GLN A 11 -2.77 4.88 -2.44
N ALA A 12 -2.63 3.88 -1.58
CA ALA A 12 -2.76 2.47 -1.90
C ALA A 12 -3.92 1.84 -1.12
N ALA A 13 -4.62 0.92 -1.76
CA ALA A 13 -5.60 0.05 -1.14
C ALA A 13 -5.23 -1.41 -1.44
N VAL A 14 -5.17 -2.23 -0.40
CA VAL A 14 -4.88 -3.66 -0.46
C VAL A 14 -6.03 -4.39 0.19
N THR A 15 -6.72 -5.21 -0.59
CA THR A 15 -7.76 -6.11 -0.09
C THR A 15 -7.15 -7.48 0.14
N LEU A 16 -7.34 -7.97 1.36
CA LEU A 16 -6.97 -9.29 1.81
C LEU A 16 -8.23 -10.14 2.01
N GLU A 17 -8.13 -11.44 1.78
CA GLU A 17 -9.09 -12.43 2.26
C GLU A 17 -8.48 -13.10 3.48
N THR A 18 -9.11 -12.89 4.64
CA THR A 18 -8.66 -13.46 5.93
C THR A 18 -8.80 -14.98 5.94
N ALA A 19 -8.17 -15.64 6.91
CA ALA A 19 -8.31 -17.08 7.11
C ALA A 19 -9.77 -17.56 7.31
N ASN A 20 -10.67 -16.65 7.72
CA ASN A 20 -12.10 -16.93 7.89
C ASN A 20 -12.91 -16.74 6.59
N GLY A 21 -12.27 -16.33 5.49
CA GLY A 21 -12.91 -15.98 4.23
C GLY A 21 -13.53 -14.58 4.19
N GLU A 22 -13.24 -13.73 5.19
CA GLU A 22 -13.75 -12.36 5.23
C GLU A 22 -12.82 -11.41 4.47
N PRO A 23 -13.35 -10.53 3.60
CA PRO A 23 -12.55 -9.52 2.92
C PRO A 23 -12.26 -8.34 3.85
N VAL A 24 -10.98 -7.98 3.99
CA VAL A 24 -10.51 -6.81 4.74
C VAL A 24 -9.72 -5.91 3.81
N THR A 25 -10.01 -4.61 3.79
CA THR A 25 -9.27 -3.63 2.98
C THR A 25 -8.41 -2.74 3.85
N TYR A 26 -7.11 -2.74 3.57
CA TYR A 26 -6.10 -1.89 4.18
C TYR A 26 -5.78 -0.71 3.28
N TYR A 27 -5.64 0.47 3.87
CA TYR A 27 -5.24 1.68 3.16
C TYR A 27 -3.84 2.10 3.61
N GLY A 28 -2.97 2.33 2.64
CA GLY A 28 -1.63 2.85 2.82
C GLY A 28 -1.49 4.23 2.18
N VAL A 29 -0.73 5.11 2.81
CA VAL A 29 -0.34 6.41 2.24
C VAL A 29 1.18 6.46 2.17
N GLY A 30 1.71 6.83 1.01
CA GLY A 30 3.14 6.98 0.78
C GLY A 30 3.46 8.37 0.24
N TYR A 31 4.52 8.98 0.79
CA TYR A 31 5.14 10.18 0.24
C TYR A 31 6.45 9.76 -0.38
N GLY A 32 6.51 9.79 -1.71
CA GLY A 32 7.73 9.50 -2.44
C GLY A 32 8.30 10.76 -3.07
N PRO A 33 9.62 10.85 -3.26
CA PRO A 33 10.16 11.74 -4.28
C PRO A 33 9.47 11.42 -5.62
N ASP A 34 9.40 12.37 -6.57
CA ASP A 34 8.73 12.14 -7.87
C ASP A 34 9.14 10.84 -8.60
N ASP A 35 10.32 10.27 -8.28
CA ASP A 35 10.86 8.99 -8.79
C ASP A 35 10.48 7.73 -8.00
N GLU A 36 9.92 7.84 -6.79
CA GLU A 36 9.28 6.68 -6.14
C GLU A 36 7.99 6.36 -6.89
N SER A 37 8.04 5.26 -7.64
CA SER A 37 6.90 4.76 -8.38
C SER A 37 5.81 4.34 -7.39
N GLY A 38 4.54 4.66 -7.68
CA GLY A 38 3.41 4.20 -6.86
C GLY A 38 3.41 2.69 -6.60
N GLN A 39 4.12 1.91 -7.42
CA GLN A 39 4.37 0.49 -7.17
C GLN A 39 5.12 0.23 -5.85
N GLN A 40 6.13 1.03 -5.48
CA GLN A 40 6.84 0.86 -4.20
C GLN A 40 5.92 1.12 -3.01
N VAL A 41 5.03 2.11 -3.13
CA VAL A 41 3.99 2.38 -2.12
C VAL A 41 3.02 1.21 -2.03
N LEU A 42 2.65 0.62 -3.16
CA LEU A 42 1.78 -0.56 -3.20
C LEU A 42 2.44 -1.78 -2.55
N ASP A 43 3.69 -2.08 -2.90
CA ASP A 43 4.46 -3.21 -2.35
C ASP A 43 4.64 -3.05 -0.82
N GLY A 44 4.89 -1.82 -0.35
CA GLY A 44 4.96 -1.50 1.07
C GLY A 44 3.61 -1.71 1.78
N ALA A 45 2.51 -1.25 1.18
CA ALA A 45 1.17 -1.44 1.70
C ALA A 45 0.78 -2.92 1.77
N GLU A 46 1.12 -3.72 0.76
CA GLU A 46 0.85 -5.17 0.75
C GLU A 46 1.59 -5.89 1.86
N ARG A 47 2.88 -5.60 2.03
CA ARG A 47 3.69 -6.19 3.11
C ARG A 47 3.16 -5.81 4.49
N ALA A 48 2.75 -4.55 4.68
CA ALA A 48 2.19 -4.08 5.94
C ALA A 48 0.80 -4.69 6.24
N ALA A 49 -0.03 -4.88 5.20
CA ALA A 49 -1.32 -5.53 5.32
C ALA A 49 -1.15 -7.02 5.70
N LEU A 50 -0.25 -7.74 5.01
CA LEU A 50 0.05 -9.14 5.30
C LEU A 50 0.68 -9.35 6.69
N ALA A 51 1.45 -8.37 7.19
CA ALA A 51 2.04 -8.44 8.52
C ALA A 51 1.03 -8.22 9.67
N GLN A 52 -0.11 -7.57 9.40
CA GLN A 52 -1.18 -7.36 10.38
C GLN A 52 -2.09 -8.58 10.54
N GLU A 53 -2.16 -9.43 9.52
CA GLU A 53 -3.10 -10.54 9.48
C GLU A 53 -2.45 -11.87 9.90
N PRO A 54 -3.19 -12.76 10.57
CA PRO A 54 -2.70 -14.08 10.93
C PRO A 54 -2.41 -14.94 9.70
N SER A 55 -1.58 -15.97 9.89
CA SER A 55 -1.21 -16.92 8.86
C SER A 55 -2.45 -17.53 8.18
N GLY A 56 -2.44 -17.57 6.85
CA GLY A 56 -3.58 -18.07 6.04
C GLY A 56 -4.32 -16.98 5.26
N THR A 57 -3.99 -15.71 5.51
CA THR A 57 -4.53 -14.57 4.76
C THR A 57 -3.79 -14.38 3.43
N ARG A 58 -4.52 -14.02 2.37
CA ARG A 58 -3.95 -13.76 1.04
C ARG A 58 -4.42 -12.43 0.46
N VAL A 59 -3.55 -11.78 -0.32
CA VAL A 59 -3.94 -10.62 -1.13
C VAL A 59 -4.85 -11.09 -2.25
N THR A 60 -6.02 -10.45 -2.38
CA THR A 60 -6.98 -10.70 -3.46
C THR A 60 -7.06 -9.54 -4.44
N SER A 61 -6.73 -8.32 -4.00
CA SER A 61 -6.70 -7.13 -4.86
C SER A 61 -5.77 -6.09 -4.28
N SER A 62 -5.07 -5.37 -5.16
CA SER A 62 -4.17 -4.27 -4.80
C SER A 62 -4.28 -3.16 -5.83
N ARG A 63 -4.37 -1.91 -5.37
CA ARG A 63 -4.41 -0.74 -6.25
C ARG A 63 -3.68 0.43 -5.62
N VAL A 64 -2.95 1.18 -6.44
CA VAL A 64 -2.36 2.47 -6.07
C VAL A 64 -2.82 3.55 -7.04
N TRP A 65 -3.00 4.77 -6.53
CA TRP A 65 -3.29 5.96 -7.32
C TRP A 65 -2.58 7.18 -6.75
N ARG A 66 -2.39 8.21 -7.58
CA ARG A 66 -1.93 9.53 -7.13
C ARG A 66 -3.07 10.24 -6.42
N ALA A 67 -2.78 10.86 -5.28
CA ALA A 67 -3.75 11.54 -4.41
C ALA A 67 -3.59 13.06 -4.43
#